data_AF-A0A9D1ZMF2-F1
#
_entry.id   AF-A0A9D1ZMF2-F1
#
_cell.length_a   1.000
_cell.length_b   1.000
_cell.length_c   1.000
_cell.angle_alpha   90.00
_cell.angle_beta   90.00
_cell.angle_gamma   90.00
#
_symmetry.space_group_name_H-M   'P 1'
#
loop_
_entity.id
_entity.type
_entity.pdbx_description
1 polymer ?
#
loop_
_entity_poly.entity_id
_entity_poly.type
_entity_poly.pdbx_seq_one_letter_code
_entity_poly.pdbx_strand_id
1 'polypeptide(L)'
;MKRLKAIYTYLQQRYGSLGNLVVFAIIALIMVWFEALNLVVSLEAGGGDKYLAWMYACNLACLLVIAIQLLRLDGRRLLSYRTADILQTSGSLVILLMIIRNLLSKHVTSVVLDNVAFYSEDVVFIYLLGFVLVACAGMIRRAVKIKEEQDLTI
;
A
#
# COMPACT_ATOMS: atom_id res chain seq x y z
N MET A 1 -31.05 10.24 5.36
CA MET A 1 -30.37 11.34 4.62
C MET A 1 -29.38 12.17 5.45
N LYS A 2 -29.69 12.63 6.67
CA LYS A 2 -28.77 13.48 7.48
C LYS A 2 -27.39 12.85 7.74
N ARG A 3 -27.32 11.55 8.00
CA ARG A 3 -26.05 10.80 8.20
C ARG A 3 -25.21 10.72 6.93
N LEU A 4 -25.84 10.48 5.78
CA LEU A 4 -25.16 10.42 4.48
C LEU A 4 -24.51 11.78 4.13
N LYS A 5 -25.23 12.87 4.42
CA LYS A 5 -24.75 14.23 4.22
C LYS A 5 -23.56 14.56 5.13
N ALA A 6 -23.60 14.15 6.40
CA ALA A 6 -22.47 14.34 7.32
C ALA A 6 -21.22 13.55 6.90
N ILE A 7 -21.38 12.30 6.47
CA ILE A 7 -20.28 11.47 5.94
C ILE A 7 -19.69 12.10 4.67
N TYR A 8 -20.56 12.56 3.76
CA TYR A 8 -20.14 13.24 2.54
C TYR A 8 -19.37 14.54 2.84
N THR A 9 -19.87 15.38 3.75
CA THR A 9 -19.17 16.61 4.14
C THR A 9 -17.82 16.30 4.80
N TYR A 10 -17.74 15.26 5.63
CA TYR A 10 -16.49 14.82 6.24
C TYR A 10 -15.46 14.32 5.19
N LEU A 11 -15.90 13.48 4.25
CA LEU A 11 -15.06 12.97 3.16
C LEU A 11 -14.61 14.11 2.23
N GLN A 12 -15.51 15.00 1.84
CA GLN A 12 -15.19 16.17 1.02
C GLN A 12 -14.24 17.12 1.74
N GLN A 13 -14.36 17.27 3.06
CA GLN A 13 -13.45 18.09 3.85
C GLN A 13 -12.05 17.49 3.99
N ARG A 14 -11.94 16.17 4.09
CA ARG A 14 -10.68 15.44 4.29
C ARG A 14 -9.94 15.15 2.99
N TYR A 15 -10.67 14.89 1.91
CA TYR A 15 -10.13 14.47 0.61
C TYR A 15 -10.44 15.44 -0.54
N GLY A 16 -11.30 16.44 -0.34
CA GLY A 16 -11.74 17.33 -1.43
C GLY A 16 -10.63 18.19 -2.03
N SER A 17 -9.54 18.44 -1.30
CA SER A 17 -8.33 19.10 -1.83
C SER A 17 -7.31 18.13 -2.42
N LEU A 18 -7.51 16.82 -2.24
CA LEU A 18 -6.58 15.74 -2.61
C LEU A 18 -6.93 15.09 -3.97
N GLY A 19 -7.90 15.63 -4.70
CA GLY A 19 -8.28 15.15 -6.04
C GLY A 19 -8.63 13.66 -6.07
N ASN A 20 -7.91 12.88 -6.89
CA ASN A 20 -8.19 11.48 -7.19
C ASN A 20 -7.85 10.48 -6.06
N LEU A 21 -7.44 10.92 -4.85
CA LEU A 21 -7.05 10.00 -3.77
C LEU A 21 -8.16 9.01 -3.37
N VAL A 22 -9.42 9.45 -3.38
CA VAL A 22 -10.58 8.57 -3.11
C VAL A 22 -10.70 7.49 -4.18
N VAL A 23 -10.46 7.84 -5.44
CA VAL A 23 -10.46 6.88 -6.56
C VAL A 23 -9.35 5.86 -6.37
N PHE A 24 -8.13 6.31 -6.01
CA PHE A 24 -7.02 5.40 -5.71
C PHE A 24 -7.29 4.49 -4.51
N ALA A 25 -7.94 4.98 -3.46
CA ALA A 25 -8.34 4.16 -2.33
C ALA A 25 -9.36 3.08 -2.72
N ILE A 26 -10.34 3.41 -3.59
CA ILE A 26 -11.30 2.43 -4.11
C ILE A 26 -10.59 1.39 -4.98
N ILE A 27 -9.70 1.81 -5.88
CA ILE A 27 -8.91 0.91 -6.72
C ILE A 27 -8.06 -0.04 -5.85
N ALA A 28 -7.40 0.49 -4.81
CA ALA A 28 -6.62 -0.32 -3.88
C ALA A 28 -7.50 -1.36 -3.16
N LEU A 29 -8.72 -1.00 -2.73
CA LEU A 29 -9.66 -1.95 -2.12
C LEU A 29 -10.12 -3.04 -3.10
N ILE A 30 -10.31 -2.71 -4.38
CA ILE A 30 -10.62 -3.70 -5.42
C ILE A 30 -9.44 -4.67 -5.59
N MET A 31 -8.20 -4.18 -5.62
CA MET A 31 -7.01 -5.02 -5.72
C MET A 31 -6.87 -5.95 -4.50
N VAL A 32 -7.14 -5.45 -3.29
CA VAL A 32 -7.19 -6.29 -2.06
C VAL A 32 -8.18 -7.43 -2.23
N TRP A 33 -9.37 -7.16 -2.79
CA TRP A 33 -10.38 -8.18 -3.02
C TRP A 33 -9.91 -9.28 -3.99
N PHE A 34 -9.29 -8.90 -5.12
CA PHE A 34 -8.74 -9.85 -6.08
C PHE A 34 -7.65 -10.75 -5.46
N GLU A 35 -6.70 -10.17 -4.72
CA GLU A 35 -5.65 -10.95 -4.07
C GLU A 35 -6.20 -11.86 -2.97
N ALA A 36 -7.26 -11.45 -2.26
CA ALA A 36 -7.93 -12.29 -1.29
C ALA A 36 -8.58 -13.52 -1.96
N LEU A 37 -9.20 -13.35 -3.13
CA LEU A 37 -9.74 -14.47 -3.91
C LEU A 37 -8.63 -15.42 -4.37
N ASN A 38 -7.52 -14.89 -4.88
CA ASN A 38 -6.36 -15.69 -5.29
C ASN A 38 -5.80 -16.53 -4.13
N LEU A 39 -5.72 -15.93 -2.94
CA LEU A 39 -5.31 -16.63 -1.72
C LEU A 39 -6.28 -17.76 -1.36
N VAL A 40 -7.59 -17.50 -1.38
CA VAL A 40 -8.61 -18.53 -1.07
C VAL A 40 -8.52 -19.69 -2.06
N VAL A 41 -8.45 -19.42 -3.36
CA VAL A 41 -8.31 -20.46 -4.40
C VAL A 41 -7.02 -21.28 -4.19
N SER A 42 -5.91 -20.61 -3.86
CA SER A 42 -4.64 -21.29 -3.57
C SER A 42 -4.71 -22.18 -2.31
N LEU A 43 -5.50 -21.81 -1.30
CA LEU A 43 -5.68 -22.57 -0.07
C LEU A 43 -6.66 -23.75 -0.27
N GLU A 44 -7.73 -23.55 -1.02
CA GLU A 44 -8.76 -24.57 -1.30
C GLU A 44 -8.25 -25.66 -2.25
N ALA A 45 -7.27 -25.37 -3.11
CA ALA A 45 -6.69 -26.33 -4.03
C ALA A 45 -6.08 -27.58 -3.35
N GLY A 46 -5.95 -27.62 -2.01
CA GLY A 46 -5.69 -28.84 -1.21
C GLY A 46 -4.31 -29.49 -1.37
N GLY A 47 -3.63 -29.24 -2.49
CA GLY A 47 -2.27 -29.64 -2.85
C GLY A 47 -1.47 -28.52 -3.50
N GLY A 48 -1.96 -27.28 -3.44
CA GLY A 48 -1.23 -26.10 -3.89
C GLY A 48 0.03 -25.88 -3.05
N ASP A 49 1.11 -25.46 -3.71
CA ASP A 49 2.38 -25.19 -3.06
C ASP A 49 2.18 -24.17 -1.91
N LYS A 50 2.51 -24.57 -0.68
CA LYS A 50 2.35 -23.72 0.52
C LYS A 50 3.09 -22.39 0.36
N TYR A 51 4.21 -22.39 -0.36
CA TYR A 51 4.97 -21.17 -0.64
C TYR A 51 4.20 -20.21 -1.56
N LEU A 52 3.39 -20.73 -2.48
CA LEU A 52 2.48 -19.96 -3.35
C LEU A 52 1.44 -19.20 -2.53
N ALA A 53 0.79 -19.89 -1.58
CA ALA A 53 -0.20 -19.29 -0.69
C ALA A 53 0.42 -18.18 0.18
N TRP A 54 1.63 -18.41 0.72
CA TRP A 54 2.34 -17.39 1.49
C TRP A 54 2.76 -16.17 0.66
N MET A 55 3.03 -16.35 -0.63
CA MET A 55 3.33 -15.24 -1.53
C MET A 55 2.10 -14.38 -1.80
N TYR A 56 0.93 -14.98 -2.04
CA TYR A 56 -0.34 -14.24 -2.12
C TYR A 56 -0.69 -13.54 -0.80
N ALA A 57 -0.41 -14.18 0.35
CA ALA A 57 -0.58 -13.55 1.65
C ALA A 57 0.31 -12.30 1.82
N CYS A 58 1.56 -12.33 1.31
CA CYS A 58 2.46 -11.18 1.33
C CYS A 58 1.94 -10.03 0.45
N ASN A 59 1.44 -10.34 -0.76
CA ASN A 59 0.82 -9.35 -1.64
C ASN A 59 -0.41 -8.71 -0.99
N LEU A 60 -1.29 -9.52 -0.42
CA LEU A 60 -2.49 -9.07 0.26
C LEU A 60 -2.15 -8.17 1.47
N ALA A 61 -1.17 -8.56 2.27
CA ALA A 61 -0.68 -7.75 3.39
C ALA A 61 -0.13 -6.40 2.91
N CYS A 62 0.62 -6.39 1.81
CA CYS A 62 1.16 -5.18 1.21
C CYS A 62 0.04 -4.23 0.75
N LEU A 63 -0.95 -4.74 0.02
CA LEU A 63 -2.10 -3.97 -0.44
C LEU A 63 -2.95 -3.44 0.72
N LEU A 64 -3.15 -4.24 1.78
CA LEU A 64 -3.84 -3.80 2.99
C LEU A 64 -3.11 -2.66 3.68
N VAL A 65 -1.78 -2.75 3.80
CA VAL A 65 -0.96 -1.67 4.37
C VAL A 65 -1.13 -0.40 3.55
N ILE A 66 -1.04 -0.48 2.22
CA ILE A 66 -1.25 0.69 1.35
C ILE A 66 -2.66 1.26 1.51
N ALA A 67 -3.69 0.41 1.46
CA ALA A 67 -5.09 0.82 1.57
C ALA A 67 -5.39 1.50 2.93
N ILE A 68 -4.94 0.91 4.04
CA ILE A 68 -5.11 1.47 5.38
C ILE A 68 -4.40 2.82 5.49
N GLN A 69 -3.20 2.95 4.92
CA GLN A 69 -2.42 4.17 5.03
C GLN A 69 -2.98 5.29 4.13
N LEU A 70 -3.52 4.96 2.96
CA LEU A 70 -4.31 5.89 2.13
C LEU A 70 -5.53 6.45 2.89
N LEU A 71 -6.24 5.60 3.64
CA LEU A 71 -7.38 6.03 4.47
C LEU A 71 -6.95 6.84 5.70
N ARG A 72 -5.72 6.63 6.20
CA ARG A 72 -5.17 7.36 7.35
C ARG A 72 -4.58 8.71 6.97
N LEU A 73 -4.17 8.89 5.72
CA LEU A 73 -3.72 10.17 5.21
C LEU A 73 -4.84 11.23 5.38
N ASP A 74 -4.44 12.39 5.84
CA ASP A 74 -5.30 13.57 5.96
C ASP A 74 -4.71 14.65 5.06
N GLY A 75 -5.46 15.04 4.02
CA GLY A 75 -5.02 16.03 3.04
C GLY A 75 -4.70 17.39 3.64
N ARG A 76 -5.24 17.70 4.81
CA ARG A 76 -5.00 18.96 5.51
C ARG A 76 -3.65 19.02 6.19
N ARG A 77 -3.04 17.86 6.48
CA ARG A 77 -1.79 17.74 7.26
C ARG A 77 -0.74 16.91 6.52
N LEU A 78 -0.68 17.06 5.19
CA LEU A 78 0.32 16.40 4.33
C LEU A 78 1.75 16.75 4.76
N LEU A 79 2.01 18.04 5.02
CA LEU A 79 3.27 18.51 5.61
C LEU A 79 3.23 18.38 7.14
N SER A 80 3.46 17.18 7.64
CA SER A 80 3.68 16.93 9.07
C SER A 80 4.64 15.76 9.28
N TYR A 81 5.36 15.78 10.41
CA TYR A 81 6.21 14.64 10.81
C TYR A 81 5.41 13.34 10.89
N ARG A 82 4.15 13.42 11.35
CA ARG A 82 3.24 12.26 11.40
C ARG A 82 3.01 11.66 10.01
N THR A 83 2.76 12.48 8.99
CA THR A 83 2.57 11.99 7.62
C THR A 83 3.87 11.37 7.10
N ALA A 84 5.02 11.99 7.36
CA ALA A 84 6.30 11.41 6.99
C ALA A 84 6.55 10.04 7.66
N ASP A 85 6.24 9.89 8.95
CA ASP A 85 6.41 8.62 9.66
C ASP A 85 5.46 7.53 9.13
N ILE A 86 4.23 7.90 8.77
CA ILE A 86 3.27 6.99 8.12
C ILE A 86 3.84 6.47 6.80
N LEU A 87 4.38 7.35 5.94
CA LEU A 87 4.97 6.97 4.65
C LEU A 87 6.28 6.17 4.82
N GLN A 88 7.12 6.53 5.79
CA GLN A 88 8.36 5.80 6.08
C GLN A 88 8.04 4.37 6.52
N THR A 89 7.12 4.23 7.47
CA THR A 89 6.76 2.93 8.05
C THR A 89 6.07 2.07 6.99
N SER A 90 5.16 2.63 6.21
CA SER A 90 4.48 1.90 5.13
C SER A 90 5.47 1.46 4.06
N GLY A 91 6.33 2.35 3.58
CA GLY A 91 7.34 2.02 2.57
C GLY A 91 8.32 0.94 3.05
N SER A 92 8.78 1.04 4.29
CA SER A 92 9.67 0.03 4.89
C SER A 92 8.99 -1.34 5.02
N LEU A 93 7.71 -1.36 5.40
CA LEU A 93 6.94 -2.59 5.54
C LEU A 93 6.64 -3.23 4.17
N VAL A 94 6.33 -2.42 3.14
CA VAL A 94 6.18 -2.89 1.75
C VAL A 94 7.48 -3.55 1.27
N ILE A 95 8.63 -2.91 1.47
CA ILE A 95 9.93 -3.48 1.10
C ILE A 95 10.18 -4.81 1.83
N LEU A 96 9.93 -4.85 3.15
CA LEU A 96 10.11 -6.06 3.95
C LEU A 96 9.24 -7.22 3.45
N LEU A 97 7.95 -6.99 3.18
CA LEU A 97 7.05 -8.01 2.65
C LEU A 97 7.51 -8.52 1.29
N MET A 98 8.03 -7.64 0.44
CA MET A 98 8.56 -8.06 -0.86
C MET A 98 9.85 -8.87 -0.74
N ILE A 99 10.71 -8.56 0.23
CA ILE A 99 11.90 -9.38 0.53
C ILE A 99 11.47 -10.79 0.95
N ILE A 100 10.51 -10.89 1.88
CA ILE A 100 9.98 -12.18 2.34
C ILE A 100 9.36 -12.94 1.16
N ARG A 101 8.53 -12.29 0.34
CA ARG A 101 7.94 -12.86 -0.88
C ARG A 101 9.00 -13.39 -1.84
N ASN A 102 10.09 -12.66 -2.05
CA ASN A 102 11.20 -13.07 -2.92
C ASN A 102 12.02 -14.24 -2.35
N LEU A 103 12.09 -14.38 -1.03
CA LEU A 103 12.68 -15.56 -0.40
C LEU A 103 11.78 -16.79 -0.58
N LEU A 104 10.47 -16.61 -0.45
CA LEU A 104 9.47 -17.67 -0.66
C LEU A 104 9.47 -18.16 -2.12
N SER A 105 9.61 -17.27 -3.10
CA SER A 105 9.61 -17.64 -4.52
C SER A 105 10.73 -18.61 -4.90
N LYS A 106 11.84 -18.63 -4.14
CA LYS A 106 12.95 -19.58 -4.37
C LYS A 106 12.59 -21.02 -4.00
N HIS A 107 11.55 -21.21 -3.20
CA HIS A 107 11.08 -22.51 -2.72
C HIS A 107 9.87 -23.01 -3.52
N VAL A 108 9.35 -22.19 -4.43
CA VAL A 108 8.26 -22.58 -5.32
C VAL A 108 8.82 -23.49 -6.41
N THR A 109 8.63 -24.79 -6.24
CA THR A 109 9.01 -25.80 -7.24
C THR A 109 7.97 -25.80 -8.36
N SER A 110 8.18 -24.91 -9.34
CA SER A 110 7.56 -24.89 -10.67
C SER A 110 6.17 -25.51 -10.76
N VAL A 111 5.13 -24.71 -10.53
CA VAL A 111 3.81 -25.00 -11.08
C VAL A 111 3.63 -24.10 -12.30
N VAL A 112 3.99 -24.63 -13.47
CA VAL A 112 3.44 -24.19 -14.75
C VAL A 112 1.96 -24.58 -14.70
N LEU A 113 1.13 -23.70 -14.12
CA LEU A 113 -0.31 -23.79 -14.27
C LEU A 113 -0.67 -22.98 -15.51
N ASP A 114 -0.96 -23.69 -16.60
CA ASP A 114 -1.70 -23.21 -17.76
C ASP A 114 -1.35 -21.79 -18.26
N ASN A 115 -0.22 -21.64 -18.95
CA ASN A 115 0.07 -20.52 -19.86
C ASN A 115 -0.13 -19.07 -19.35
N VAL A 116 -0.33 -18.85 -18.05
CA VAL A 116 -0.36 -17.50 -17.49
C VAL A 116 0.62 -17.40 -16.33
N ALA A 117 1.81 -16.91 -16.66
CA ALA A 117 2.84 -16.58 -15.69
C ALA A 117 2.46 -15.32 -14.89
N PHE A 118 1.41 -15.39 -14.07
CA PHE A 118 1.02 -14.32 -13.13
C PHE A 118 2.05 -14.08 -12.00
N TYR A 119 3.17 -14.80 -12.02
CA TYR A 119 4.10 -14.84 -10.89
C TYR A 119 5.29 -13.87 -10.96
N SER A 120 5.52 -13.16 -12.06
CA SER A 120 6.84 -12.53 -12.27
C SER A 120 6.86 -11.00 -12.46
N GLU A 121 5.77 -10.36 -12.89
CA GLU A 121 5.90 -8.97 -13.38
C GLU A 121 5.67 -7.88 -12.32
N ASP A 122 4.87 -8.13 -11.28
CA ASP A 122 4.48 -7.07 -10.34
C ASP A 122 5.51 -6.80 -9.23
N VAL A 123 6.50 -7.67 -9.06
CA VAL A 123 7.43 -7.63 -7.91
C VAL A 123 8.29 -6.37 -7.93
N VAL A 124 8.85 -6.02 -9.09
CA VAL A 124 9.72 -4.85 -9.25
C VAL A 124 8.93 -3.56 -9.00
N PHE A 125 7.69 -3.50 -9.47
CA PHE A 125 6.82 -2.34 -9.27
C PHE A 125 6.45 -2.15 -7.79
N ILE A 126 6.20 -3.23 -7.03
CA ILE A 126 5.89 -3.12 -5.60
C ILE A 126 7.13 -2.72 -4.79
N TYR A 127 8.33 -3.22 -5.14
CA TYR A 127 9.57 -2.73 -4.55
C TYR A 127 9.78 -1.24 -4.81
N LEU A 128 9.58 -0.81 -6.06
CA LEU A 128 9.70 0.59 -6.45
C LEU A 128 8.74 1.46 -5.65
N LEU A 129 7.49 1.02 -5.47
CA LEU A 129 6.52 1.71 -4.64
C LEU A 129 7.00 1.87 -3.19
N GLY A 130 7.56 0.81 -2.59
CA GLY A 130 8.14 0.86 -1.26
C GLY A 130 9.25 1.89 -1.13
N PHE A 131 10.19 1.92 -2.09
CA PHE A 131 11.26 2.93 -2.13
C PHE A 131 10.74 4.35 -2.34
N VAL A 132 9.75 4.54 -3.23
CA VAL A 132 9.12 5.84 -3.46
C VAL A 132 8.45 6.36 -2.19
N LEU A 133 7.75 5.50 -1.43
CA LEU A 133 7.14 5.89 -0.16
C LEU A 133 8.18 6.34 0.87
N VAL A 134 9.30 5.63 0.98
CA VAL A 134 10.42 6.01 1.87
C VAL A 134 11.06 7.33 1.42
N ALA A 135 11.26 7.51 0.12
CA ALA A 135 11.82 8.75 -0.43
C ALA A 135 10.89 9.95 -0.17
N CYS A 136 9.59 9.79 -0.42
CA CYS A 136 8.56 10.78 -0.12
C CYS A 136 8.54 11.15 1.36
N ALA A 137 8.66 10.17 2.28
CA ALA A 137 8.78 10.45 3.70
C ALA A 137 9.99 11.36 4.02
N GLY A 138 11.15 11.07 3.43
CA GLY A 138 12.35 11.90 3.60
C GLY A 138 12.16 13.32 3.08
N MET A 139 11.52 13.49 1.93
CA MET A 139 11.18 14.80 1.38
C MET A 139 10.22 15.57 2.29
N ILE A 140 9.17 14.93 2.80
CA ILE A 140 8.21 15.57 3.71
C ILE A 140 8.91 16.00 5.00
N ARG A 141 9.76 15.17 5.63
CA ARG A 141 10.50 15.57 6.83
C ARG A 141 11.36 16.82 6.58
N ARG A 142 12.07 16.85 5.45
CA ARG A 142 12.88 18.02 5.07
C ARG A 142 12.02 19.26 4.85
N ALA A 143 10.89 19.11 4.17
CA ALA A 143 9.98 20.22 3.91
C ALA A 143 9.34 20.78 5.21
N VAL A 144 9.00 19.91 6.16
CA VAL A 144 8.53 20.32 7.49
C VAL A 144 9.64 21.08 8.24
N LYS A 145 10.87 20.57 8.23
CA LYS A 145 12.01 21.23 8.87
C LYS A 145 12.29 22.62 8.30
N ILE A 146 12.29 22.77 6.97
CA ILE A 146 12.46 24.06 6.29
C ILE A 146 11.36 25.05 6.71
N LYS A 147 10.11 24.56 6.77
CA LYS A 147 8.99 25.39 7.20
C LYS A 147 9.15 25.87 8.64
N GLU A 148 9.56 24.98 9.56
CA GLU A 148 9.81 25.34 10.96
C GLU A 148 10.95 26.35 11.10
N GLU A 149 12.04 26.19 10.33
CA GLU A 149 13.16 27.14 10.31
C GLU A 149 12.72 28.52 9.80
N GLN A 150 11.87 28.58 8.76
CA GLN A 150 11.34 29.84 8.22
C GLN A 150 10.36 30.53 9.18
N ASP A 151 9.48 29.77 9.85
CA ASP A 151 8.54 30.31 10.84
C ASP A 151 9.26 30.87 12.09
N LEU A 152 10.50 30.42 12.39
CA LEU A 152 11.33 30.92 13.48
C LEU A 152 12.12 32.19 13.12
N THR A 153 12.25 32.51 11.84
CA THR A 153 13.02 33.67 11.34
C THR A 153 12.18 34.94 11.10
N ILE A 154 10.85 34.85 11.20
CA ILE A 154 9.89 35.96 11.06
C ILE A 154 9.40 36.38 12.45
#